data_AF-A0A6G6JZ27-F1
#
_entry.id   AF-A0A6G6JZ27-F1
#
_cell.length_a   1.000
_cell.length_b   1.000
_cell.length_c   1.000
_cell.angle_alpha   90.00
_cell.angle_beta   90.00
_cell.angle_gamma   90.00
#
_symmetry.space_group_name_H-M   'P 1'
#
loop_
_entity.id
_entity.type
_entity.pdbx_description
1 polymer ?
#
loop_
_entity_poly.entity_id
_entity_poly.type
_entity_poly.pdbx_seq_one_letter_code
_entity_poly.pdbx_strand_id
1 'polypeptide(L)'
;MSAPTISSLVGSWLFVRASVARSSDTMIYHFDSQGGNYWELDWPDSARDLTFIRYSFAGTALTLHYKSGSTRNFPLLQECDGTVRITSYENKLWWMRRLRHPLPYSIAFIGDDGLLKRSLTAGFE
;
A
#
# COMPACT_ATOMS: atom_id res chain seq x y z
N MET A 1 11.86 -14.12 20.60
CA MET A 1 12.33 -13.23 19.51
C MET A 1 11.30 -12.14 19.35
N SER A 2 11.69 -10.87 19.48
CA SER A 2 10.78 -9.74 19.26
C SER A 2 10.41 -9.67 17.77
N ALA A 3 9.15 -9.38 17.46
CA ALA A 3 8.74 -9.18 16.07
C ALA A 3 9.56 -8.01 15.46
N PRO A 4 9.98 -8.12 14.18
CA PRO A 4 10.63 -7.00 13.51
C PRO A 4 9.72 -5.77 13.56
N THR A 5 10.30 -4.58 13.69
CA THR A 5 9.54 -3.33 13.73
C THR A 5 9.63 -2.65 12.37
N ILE A 6 8.48 -2.29 11.81
CA ILE A 6 8.42 -1.50 10.59
C ILE A 6 8.83 -0.06 10.90
N SER A 7 10.01 0.34 10.40
CA SER A 7 10.56 1.68 10.62
C SER A 7 10.02 2.72 9.64
N SER A 8 9.48 2.29 8.49
CA SER A 8 8.92 3.17 7.47
C SER A 8 7.94 2.42 6.56
N LEU A 9 6.87 3.09 6.16
CA LEU A 9 5.98 2.61 5.10
C LEU A 9 6.43 3.04 3.70
N VAL A 10 7.28 4.05 3.56
CA VAL A 10 7.69 4.62 2.26
C VAL A 10 8.17 3.51 1.34
N GLY A 11 7.45 3.23 0.26
CA GLY A 11 7.67 2.08 -0.63
C GLY A 11 6.42 1.57 -1.34
N SER A 12 6.60 0.58 -2.21
CA SER A 12 5.50 -0.13 -2.88
C SER A 12 5.22 -1.47 -2.21
N TRP A 13 3.95 -1.82 -2.01
CA TRP A 13 3.51 -2.97 -1.23
C TRP A 13 2.40 -3.70 -1.94
N LEU A 14 2.60 -5.00 -2.17
CA LEU A 14 1.61 -5.86 -2.81
C LEU A 14 0.60 -6.37 -1.78
N PHE A 15 -0.69 -6.32 -2.11
CA PHE A 15 -1.73 -7.03 -1.37
C PHE A 15 -1.43 -8.54 -1.31
N VAL A 16 -1.55 -9.16 -0.14
CA VAL A 16 -1.30 -10.61 0.01
C VAL A 16 -2.60 -11.37 0.29
N ARG A 17 -3.37 -10.91 1.29
CA ARG A 17 -4.59 -11.56 1.75
C ARG A 17 -5.37 -10.63 2.67
N ALA A 18 -6.64 -10.93 2.90
CA ALA A 18 -7.47 -10.29 3.93
C ALA A 18 -8.28 -11.35 4.69
N SER A 19 -8.70 -11.04 5.92
CA SER A 19 -9.53 -11.94 6.73
C SER A 19 -10.99 -12.02 6.26
N VAL A 20 -11.36 -11.18 5.29
CA VAL A 20 -12.65 -11.21 4.60
C VAL A 20 -12.37 -11.20 3.11
N ALA A 21 -13.24 -11.85 2.33
CA ALA A 21 -13.13 -11.83 0.87
C ALA A 21 -13.09 -10.37 0.40
N ARG A 22 -11.98 -9.98 -0.21
CA ARG A 22 -11.83 -8.69 -0.89
C ARG A 22 -11.47 -8.94 -2.34
N SER A 23 -11.87 -7.98 -3.15
CA SER A 23 -11.64 -7.94 -4.59
C SER A 23 -10.15 -7.72 -4.89
N SER A 24 -9.59 -8.70 -5.58
CA SER A 24 -8.34 -8.68 -6.35
C SER A 24 -7.01 -8.83 -5.59
N ASP A 25 -6.33 -9.94 -5.87
CA ASP A 25 -4.99 -10.27 -5.39
C ASP A 25 -3.87 -9.39 -6.01
N THR A 26 -4.23 -8.46 -6.89
CA THR A 26 -3.26 -7.68 -7.70
C THR A 26 -3.18 -6.20 -7.31
N MET A 27 -3.84 -5.79 -6.22
CA MET A 27 -3.76 -4.41 -5.70
C MET A 27 -2.36 -4.09 -5.15
N ILE A 28 -1.86 -2.89 -5.44
CA ILE A 28 -0.57 -2.41 -4.93
C ILE A 28 -0.75 -1.07 -4.21
N TYR A 29 -0.06 -0.89 -3.09
CA TYR A 29 -0.05 0.34 -2.28
C TYR A 29 1.30 1.01 -2.42
N HIS A 30 1.31 2.27 -2.82
CA HIS A 30 2.53 3.06 -2.94
C HIS A 30 2.48 4.19 -1.91
N PHE A 31 3.35 4.11 -0.90
CA PHE A 31 3.51 5.16 0.11
C PHE A 31 4.74 5.99 -0.25
N ASP A 32 4.57 7.25 -0.58
CA ASP A 32 5.69 8.16 -0.85
C ASP A 32 6.21 8.80 0.45
N SER A 33 7.37 9.46 0.36
CA SER A 33 8.03 10.18 1.45
C SER A 33 7.36 11.52 1.80
N GLN A 34 6.40 11.98 1.01
CA GLN A 34 5.67 13.24 1.17
C GLN A 34 4.30 13.06 1.85
N GLY A 35 3.94 11.83 2.23
CA GLY A 35 2.65 11.52 2.87
C GLY A 35 1.53 11.21 1.88
N GLY A 36 1.86 10.85 0.64
CA GLY A 36 0.94 10.31 -0.36
C GLY A 36 0.86 8.79 -0.30
N ASN A 37 -0.36 8.24 -0.24
CA ASN A 37 -0.64 6.82 -0.40
C ASN A 37 -1.49 6.64 -1.68
N TYR A 38 -0.95 5.91 -2.64
CA TYR A 38 -1.59 5.65 -3.93
C TYR A 38 -1.97 4.18 -4.00
N TRP A 39 -3.25 3.91 -4.24
CA TRP A 39 -3.78 2.57 -4.41
C TRP A 39 -3.87 2.29 -5.88
N GLU A 40 -3.03 1.39 -6.36
CA GLU A 40 -3.05 0.87 -7.71
C GLU A 40 -4.08 -0.25 -7.77
N LEU A 41 -5.22 0.07 -8.39
CA LEU A 41 -6.42 -0.75 -8.40
C LEU A 41 -6.57 -1.47 -9.73
N ASP A 42 -6.99 -2.72 -9.65
CA ASP A 42 -7.22 -3.59 -10.80
C ASP A 42 -8.67 -4.06 -10.75
N TRP A 43 -9.54 -3.27 -11.36
CA TRP A 43 -10.96 -3.57 -11.44
C TRP A 43 -11.25 -4.34 -12.73
N PRO A 44 -12.15 -5.34 -12.69
CA PRO A 44 -12.64 -5.97 -13.91
C PRO A 44 -13.12 -4.91 -14.90
N ASP A 45 -12.76 -5.08 -16.17
CA ASP A 45 -13.19 -4.24 -17.29
C ASP A 45 -12.77 -2.75 -17.21
N SER A 46 -11.76 -2.43 -16.40
CA SER A 46 -11.21 -1.07 -16.32
C SER A 46 -9.69 -1.09 -16.47
N ALA A 47 -9.14 -0.01 -17.03
CA ALA A 47 -7.71 0.21 -16.97
C ALA A 47 -7.26 0.34 -15.50
N ARG A 48 -6.08 -0.20 -15.20
CA ARG A 48 -5.45 -0.03 -13.89
C ARG A 48 -5.25 1.47 -13.61
N ASP A 49 -5.63 1.91 -12.42
CA ASP A 49 -5.60 3.34 -12.04
C ASP A 49 -5.05 3.54 -10.62
N LEU A 50 -4.65 4.78 -10.31
CA LEU A 50 -4.11 5.19 -9.03
C LEU A 50 -5.10 6.08 -8.27
N THR A 51 -5.68 5.55 -7.19
CA THR A 51 -6.46 6.34 -6.24
C THR A 51 -5.55 6.94 -5.17
N PHE A 52 -5.62 8.25 -4.97
CA PHE A 52 -4.80 8.96 -3.98
C PHE A 52 -5.53 9.19 -2.66
N ILE A 53 -4.81 8.97 -1.55
CA ILE A 53 -5.19 9.40 -0.20
C ILE A 53 -3.94 9.89 0.56
N ARG A 54 -4.09 10.95 1.36
CA ARG A 54 -3.00 11.40 2.24
C ARG A 54 -2.86 10.43 3.42
N TYR A 55 -1.64 10.22 3.86
CA TYR A 55 -1.33 9.41 5.03
C TYR A 55 -0.27 10.06 5.93
N SER A 56 -0.23 9.61 7.17
CA SER A 56 0.92 9.77 8.06
C SER A 56 1.20 8.43 8.75
N PHE A 57 2.45 8.21 9.15
CA PHE A 57 2.87 6.99 9.81
C PHE A 57 3.73 7.33 11.03
N ALA A 58 3.35 6.81 12.19
CA ALA A 58 4.07 7.03 13.44
C ALA A 58 4.08 5.75 14.27
N GLY A 59 5.28 5.27 14.64
CA GLY A 59 5.46 4.04 15.40
C GLY A 59 4.88 2.82 14.67
N THR A 60 3.72 2.36 15.11
CA THR A 60 3.00 1.20 14.56
C THR A 60 1.60 1.56 14.06
N ALA A 61 1.33 2.83 13.77
CA ALA A 61 0.02 3.29 13.30
C ALA A 61 0.12 4.01 11.94
N LEU A 62 -0.69 3.56 10.99
CA LEU A 62 -1.00 4.26 9.75
C LEU A 62 -2.23 5.14 9.99
N THR A 63 -2.12 6.43 9.75
CA THR A 63 -3.27 7.35 9.72
C THR A 63 -3.60 7.72 8.29
N LEU A 64 -4.84 7.53 7.86
CA LEU A 64 -5.35 8.02 6.58
C LEU A 64 -6.15 9.31 6.79
N HIS A 65 -5.94 10.29 5.91
CA HIS A 65 -6.59 11.59 5.94
C HIS A 65 -7.58 11.69 4.76
N TYR A 66 -8.88 11.64 5.07
CA TYR A 66 -9.94 11.63 4.06
C TYR A 66 -10.26 13.06 3.59
N LYS A 67 -10.79 13.18 2.37
CA LYS A 67 -11.19 14.48 1.78
C LYS A 67 -12.22 15.23 2.63
N SER A 68 -13.03 14.53 3.42
CA SER A 68 -13.97 15.10 4.38
C SER A 68 -13.30 15.78 5.59
N GLY A 69 -11.98 15.73 5.71
CA GLY A 69 -11.23 16.26 6.86
C GLY A 69 -11.16 15.30 8.06
N SER A 70 -11.86 14.16 8.00
CA SER A 70 -11.74 13.12 9.01
C SER A 70 -10.45 12.31 8.84
N THR A 71 -9.93 11.80 9.94
CA THR A 71 -8.77 10.90 9.95
C THR A 71 -9.17 9.54 10.53
N ARG A 72 -8.43 8.51 10.15
CA ARG A 72 -8.58 7.18 10.76
C ARG A 72 -7.22 6.53 10.98
N ASN A 73 -7.07 5.89 12.13
CA ASN A 73 -5.87 5.19 12.54
C ASN A 73 -6.04 3.69 12.33
N PHE A 74 -5.00 3.06 11.80
CA PHE A 74 -4.92 1.66 11.48
C PHE A 74 -3.65 1.09 12.13
N PRO A 75 -3.80 0.24 13.16
CA PRO A 75 -2.66 -0.45 13.75
C PRO A 75 -1.97 -1.35 12.72
N LEU A 76 -0.65 -1.36 12.77
CA LEU A 76 0.24 -2.13 11.91
C LEU A 76 1.12 -3.05 12.76
N LEU A 77 1.33 -4.26 12.27
CA LEU A 77 2.27 -5.21 12.83
C LEU A 77 3.06 -5.85 11.70
N GLN A 78 4.39 -5.83 11.79
CA GLN A 78 5.21 -6.64 10.90
C GLN A 78 5.30 -8.07 11.45
N GLU A 79 4.94 -9.04 10.63
CA GLU A 79 4.98 -10.47 10.96
C GLU A 79 6.35 -11.06 10.61
N CYS A 80 6.66 -12.23 11.17
CA CYS A 80 7.96 -12.89 10.99
C CYS A 80 8.24 -13.29 9.53
N ASP A 81 7.20 -13.45 8.70
CA ASP A 81 7.30 -13.75 7.27
C ASP A 81 7.61 -12.50 6.42
N GLY A 82 7.77 -11.33 7.05
CA GLY A 82 8.02 -10.05 6.40
C GLY A 82 6.78 -9.37 5.84
N THR A 83 5.59 -9.95 6.01
CA THR A 83 4.34 -9.25 5.72
C THR A 83 4.05 -8.22 6.80
N VAL A 84 3.28 -7.20 6.42
CA VAL A 84 2.73 -6.21 7.34
C VAL A 84 1.24 -6.43 7.41
N ARG A 85 0.76 -6.72 8.61
CA ARG A 85 -0.66 -6.82 8.92
C ARG A 85 -1.19 -5.46 9.35
N ILE A 86 -2.30 -5.06 8.73
CA ILE A 86 -3.10 -3.90 9.06
C ILE A 86 -4.40 -4.37 9.71
N THR A 87 -4.75 -3.80 10.86
CA THR A 87 -6.08 -3.98 11.46
C THR A 87 -7.01 -2.86 10.97
N SER A 88 -7.99 -3.23 10.16
CA SER A 88 -9.01 -2.33 9.61
C SER A 88 -10.31 -2.36 10.43
N TYR A 89 -11.37 -1.76 9.91
CA TYR A 89 -12.68 -1.67 10.56
C TYR A 89 -13.24 -3.05 10.93
N GLU A 90 -14.03 -3.13 12.00
CA GLU A 90 -14.63 -4.39 12.52
C GLU A 90 -13.60 -5.51 12.76
N ASN A 91 -12.36 -5.16 13.10
CA ASN A 91 -11.27 -6.11 13.30
C ASN A 91 -10.95 -6.95 12.03
N LYS A 92 -11.29 -6.44 10.85
CA LYS A 92 -10.91 -7.06 9.58
C LYS A 92 -9.41 -6.87 9.35
N LEU A 93 -8.70 -7.95 9.11
CA LEU A 93 -7.25 -7.96 8.94
C LEU A 93 -6.89 -7.96 7.46
N TRP A 94 -5.75 -7.35 7.18
CA TRP A 94 -5.24 -7.21 5.84
C TRP A 94 -3.72 -7.28 5.85
N TRP A 95 -3.13 -8.07 4.95
CA TRP A 95 -1.69 -8.21 4.82
C TRP A 95 -1.19 -7.66 3.50
N MET A 96 -0.03 -7.01 3.58
CA MET A 96 0.73 -6.55 2.42
C MET A 96 2.20 -6.95 2.56
N ARG A 97 2.91 -7.03 1.44
CA ARG A 97 4.34 -7.36 1.40
C ARG A 97 5.09 -6.31 0.60
N ARG A 98 6.26 -5.90 1.11
CA ARG A 98 7.13 -4.93 0.44
C ARG A 98 7.60 -5.49 -0.91
N LEU A 99 7.43 -4.70 -1.96
CA LEU A 99 8.03 -4.94 -3.27
C LEU A 99 9.44 -4.35 -3.31
N ARG A 100 10.38 -5.12 -3.87
CA ARG A 100 11.76 -4.67 -4.12
C ARG A 100 11.95 -4.10 -5.52
N HIS A 101 11.10 -4.54 -6.45
CA HIS A 101 11.07 -4.11 -7.85
C HIS A 101 9.61 -3.97 -8.29
N PRO A 102 9.31 -3.13 -9.29
CA PRO A 102 7.98 -3.05 -9.88
C PRO A 102 7.57 -4.40 -10.46
N LEU A 103 6.29 -4.73 -10.32
CA LEU A 103 5.71 -5.88 -11.01
C LEU A 103 5.45 -5.51 -12.48
N PRO A 104 5.47 -6.47 -13.43
CA PRO A 104 5.31 -6.19 -14.85
C PRO A 104 4.03 -5.43 -15.22
N TYR A 105 2.96 -5.67 -14.46
CA TYR A 105 1.66 -5.02 -14.65
C TYR A 105 1.50 -3.70 -13.88
N SER A 106 2.49 -3.32 -13.08
CA SER A 106 2.38 -2.14 -12.22
C SER A 106 2.70 -0.86 -12.98
N ILE A 107 1.81 0.11 -12.84
CA ILE A 107 1.88 1.40 -13.53
C ILE A 107 2.62 2.47 -12.73
N ALA A 108 3.01 2.17 -11.48
CA ALA A 108 3.86 3.02 -10.68
C ALA A 108 4.76 2.26 -9.71
N PHE A 109 5.80 2.92 -9.22
CA PHE A 109 6.69 2.40 -8.21
C PHE A 109 7.28 3.53 -7.38
N ILE A 110 7.51 3.28 -6.09
CA ILE A 110 8.24 4.23 -5.23
C ILE A 110 9.73 4.04 -5.49
N GLY A 111 10.39 5.07 -6.01
CA GLY A 111 11.82 5.08 -6.25
C GLY A 111 12.64 5.19 -4.97
N ASP A 112 13.96 5.10 -5.12
CA ASP A 112 14.92 5.21 -4.00
C ASP A 112 14.92 6.61 -3.35
N ASP A 113 14.45 7.63 -4.08
CA ASP A 113 14.18 8.98 -3.57
C ASP A 113 12.91 9.06 -2.70
N GLY A 114 12.19 7.94 -2.56
CA GLY A 114 10.93 7.86 -1.83
C GLY A 114 9.76 8.48 -2.58
N LEU A 115 9.91 8.87 -3.84
CA LEU A 115 8.86 9.49 -4.64
C LEU A 115 8.19 8.48 -5.56
N LEU A 116 6.90 8.70 -5.84
CA LEU A 116 6.16 7.92 -6.81
C LEU A 116 6.66 8.22 -8.23
N LYS A 117 7.09 7.17 -8.92
CA LYS A 117 7.46 7.19 -10.33
C LYS A 117 6.42 6.40 -11.10
N ARG A 118 5.77 7.02 -12.08
CA ARG A 118 4.92 6.26 -13.01
C ARG A 118 5.83 5.40 -13.88
N SER A 119 5.52 4.11 -13.96
CA SER A 119 6.16 3.23 -14.92
C SER A 119 5.82 3.77 -16.30
N LEU A 120 6.84 4.24 -17.02
CA LEU A 120 6.77 4.39 -18.46
C LEU A 120 6.78 2.98 -19.06
N THR A 121 5.72 2.19 -18.84
CA THR A 121 5.33 1.21 -19.85
C THR A 121 4.87 2.04 -21.03
N ALA A 122 5.87 2.50 -21.79
CA ALA A 122 5.72 3.19 -23.05
C ALA A 122 4.78 2.36 -23.94
N GLY A 123 3.92 3.06 -24.67
CA GLY A 123 3.03 2.47 -25.64
C GLY A 123 3.76 1.48 -26.54
N PHE A 124 3.22 0.26 -26.53
CA PHE A 124 2.98 -0.54 -27.71
C PHE A 124 1.48 -0.85 -27.56
N GLU A 125 0.56 -0.29 -28.33
CA GLU A 125 0.51 -0.10 -29.79
C GLU A 125 -0.01 1.28 -30.22
#